data_AF-A0A2J0MRP8-F1
#
_entry.id   AF-A0A2J0MRP8-F1
#
_cell.length_a   1.000
_cell.length_b   1.000
_cell.length_c   1.000
_cell.angle_alpha   90.00
_cell.angle_beta   90.00
_cell.angle_gamma   90.00
#
_symmetry.space_group_name_H-M   'P 1'
#
loop_
_entity.id
_entity.type
_entity.pdbx_description
1 polymer ?
#
loop_
_entity_poly.entity_id
_entity_poly.type
_entity_poly.pdbx_seq_one_letter_code
_entity_poly.pdbx_strand_id
1 'polypeptide(L)'
;MTSKKIFAIALSLLALAYVGLAYADDSESGDEQNTNQEQQGETDKKQKKKEWEQKREDAKQEWEQKREGLKQEWETAREAAKDIREKIKDEFALRLEEKKKLKEEFKEKFTEERCTKIEEKIAERTAHFDERKGKHQKIYSNLVNRVNKLITRFKAAGLTTTTLEGYLSELQTKIDKFKTDYVAYIAKLQESKSLTCGHAEGEFRAILVDARALLKIVHADAADIRTYIRTVIFPEIRVLKAQIPEEQDEESKGDDGASTN
;
A
#
# COMPACT_ATOMS: atom_id res chain seq x y z
N MET A 1 12.73 -11.41 -10.04
CA MET A 1 13.33 -12.71 -10.44
C MET A 1 14.07 -12.54 -11.78
N THR A 2 15.18 -11.80 -11.86
CA THR A 2 15.84 -11.54 -13.17
C THR A 2 17.31 -11.11 -13.04
N SER A 3 18.13 -11.79 -12.22
CA SER A 3 19.57 -11.46 -12.14
C SER A 3 20.46 -12.68 -11.83
N LYS A 4 20.31 -13.77 -12.58
CA LYS A 4 21.19 -14.96 -12.46
C LYS A 4 21.95 -15.32 -13.76
N LYS A 5 22.02 -14.42 -14.76
CA LYS A 5 22.55 -14.75 -16.10
C LYS A 5 23.92 -14.14 -16.47
N ILE A 6 24.69 -13.60 -15.53
CA ILE A 6 25.97 -12.92 -15.88
C ILE A 6 27.22 -13.77 -15.58
N PHE A 7 27.10 -14.94 -14.94
CA PHE A 7 28.28 -15.68 -14.45
C PHE A 7 28.88 -16.75 -15.38
N ALA A 8 28.63 -16.73 -16.68
CA ALA A 8 29.00 -17.84 -17.57
C ALA A 8 29.74 -17.45 -18.87
N ILE A 9 30.58 -16.41 -18.88
CA ILE A 9 31.29 -15.97 -20.11
C ILE A 9 32.83 -15.90 -19.98
N ALA A 10 33.43 -16.05 -18.80
CA ALA A 10 34.88 -15.88 -18.64
C ALA A 10 35.71 -17.18 -18.50
N LEU A 11 35.26 -18.29 -19.10
CA LEU A 11 35.99 -19.59 -19.04
C LEU A 11 35.91 -20.40 -20.34
N SER A 12 35.96 -19.73 -21.51
CA SER A 12 35.92 -20.39 -22.83
C SER A 12 36.98 -19.92 -23.84
N LEU A 13 38.04 -19.23 -23.40
CA LEU A 13 39.05 -18.66 -24.31
C LEU A 13 40.51 -19.11 -24.07
N LEU A 14 40.74 -20.38 -23.72
CA LEU A 14 42.12 -20.93 -23.75
C LEU A 14 42.17 -22.45 -23.94
N ALA A 15 41.36 -22.99 -24.84
CA ALA A 15 41.42 -24.40 -25.23
C ALA A 15 41.07 -24.62 -26.72
N LEU A 16 41.59 -23.79 -27.63
CA LEU A 16 41.49 -24.01 -29.09
C LEU A 16 42.63 -23.30 -29.82
N ALA A 17 43.86 -23.77 -29.61
CA ALA A 17 44.98 -23.45 -30.51
C ALA A 17 45.73 -24.73 -30.85
N TYR A 18 45.58 -25.14 -32.11
CA TYR A 18 46.50 -25.96 -32.89
C TYR A 18 46.62 -27.46 -32.56
N VAL A 19 45.54 -28.19 -32.89
CA VAL A 19 45.65 -29.50 -33.54
C VAL A 19 45.15 -29.31 -34.97
N GLY A 20 46.01 -29.55 -35.96
CA GLY A 20 45.71 -29.51 -37.40
C GLY A 20 47.00 -29.36 -38.22
N LEU A 21 47.64 -30.47 -38.60
CA LEU A 21 47.57 -31.10 -39.93
C LEU A 21 48.15 -30.24 -41.07
N ALA A 22 49.36 -30.59 -41.50
CA ALA A 22 49.75 -30.50 -42.91
C ALA A 22 50.49 -31.79 -43.28
N TYR A 23 49.80 -32.60 -44.08
CA TYR A 23 50.31 -33.73 -44.86
C TYR A 23 50.94 -33.18 -46.16
N ALA A 24 51.66 -34.07 -46.86
CA ALA A 24 52.21 -33.96 -48.22
C ALA A 24 53.60 -33.30 -48.32
N ASP A 25 54.52 -33.71 -49.18
CA ASP A 25 54.48 -34.65 -50.30
C ASP A 25 55.91 -35.06 -50.70
N ASP A 26 56.00 -36.12 -51.50
CA ASP A 26 57.17 -36.72 -52.14
C ASP A 26 58.02 -35.73 -52.99
N SER A 27 59.35 -35.90 -52.98
CA SER A 27 60.16 -35.78 -54.20
C SER A 27 61.54 -36.46 -54.09
N GLU A 28 61.77 -37.38 -55.00
CA GLU A 28 63.04 -38.03 -55.37
C GLU A 28 64.24 -37.08 -55.51
N SER A 29 65.44 -37.57 -55.17
CA SER A 29 66.57 -37.77 -56.11
C SER A 29 67.92 -37.75 -55.38
N GLY A 30 68.83 -38.61 -55.83
CA GLY A 30 70.27 -38.37 -55.69
C GLY A 30 71.04 -39.39 -54.86
N ASP A 31 71.42 -40.49 -55.51
CA ASP A 31 72.60 -41.28 -55.16
C ASP A 31 73.86 -40.40 -55.10
N GLU A 32 74.78 -40.69 -54.17
CA GLU A 32 76.18 -41.07 -54.46
C GLU A 32 77.09 -40.95 -53.22
N GLN A 33 77.68 -42.09 -52.87
CA GLN A 33 79.05 -42.32 -52.41
C GLN A 33 79.69 -41.32 -51.43
N ASN A 34 79.92 -41.74 -50.17
CA ASN A 34 81.25 -41.59 -49.56
C ASN A 34 81.44 -42.48 -48.30
N THR A 35 82.11 -43.62 -48.47
CA THR A 35 82.61 -44.47 -47.38
C THR A 35 84.09 -44.15 -47.12
N ASN A 36 84.36 -43.13 -46.30
CA ASN A 36 85.64 -42.93 -45.61
C ASN A 36 85.52 -41.85 -44.51
N GLN A 37 84.69 -42.06 -43.47
CA GLN A 37 84.51 -41.08 -42.39
C GLN A 37 84.12 -41.70 -41.03
N GLU A 38 84.65 -42.89 -40.72
CA GLU A 38 84.17 -43.68 -39.57
C GLU A 38 84.85 -43.31 -38.23
N GLN A 39 85.99 -42.59 -38.24
CA GLN A 39 86.72 -42.25 -37.01
C GLN A 39 86.55 -40.79 -36.54
N GLN A 40 86.19 -39.84 -37.41
CA GLN A 40 85.79 -38.47 -37.01
C GLN A 40 84.33 -38.38 -36.54
N GLY A 41 83.45 -39.30 -36.98
CA GLY A 41 82.06 -39.32 -36.56
C GLY A 41 81.83 -39.69 -35.09
N GLU A 42 82.79 -40.34 -34.42
CA GLU A 42 82.63 -40.77 -33.03
C GLU A 42 82.87 -39.63 -32.02
N THR A 43 83.78 -38.71 -32.32
CA THR A 43 84.02 -37.50 -31.51
C THR A 43 82.87 -36.51 -31.65
N ASP A 44 82.31 -36.35 -32.85
CA ASP A 44 81.16 -35.49 -33.12
C ASP A 44 79.88 -36.03 -32.45
N LYS A 45 79.68 -37.36 -32.47
CA LYS A 45 78.57 -38.00 -31.73
C LYS A 45 78.69 -37.76 -30.22
N LYS A 46 79.90 -37.81 -29.66
CA LYS A 46 80.14 -37.53 -28.22
C LYS A 46 79.89 -36.06 -27.88
N GLN A 47 80.30 -35.12 -28.73
CA GLN A 47 80.01 -33.69 -28.53
C GLN A 47 78.52 -33.38 -28.64
N LYS A 48 77.84 -33.87 -29.68
CA LYS A 48 76.38 -33.72 -29.86
C LYS A 48 75.59 -34.33 -28.71
N LYS A 49 76.02 -35.46 -28.17
CA LYS A 49 75.40 -36.08 -26.98
C LYS A 49 75.51 -35.17 -25.74
N LYS A 50 76.69 -34.61 -25.48
CA LYS A 50 76.89 -33.67 -24.36
C LYS A 50 76.09 -32.39 -24.52
N GLU A 51 76.03 -31.84 -25.74
CA GLU A 51 75.21 -30.67 -26.05
C GLU A 51 73.71 -30.95 -25.85
N TRP A 52 73.26 -32.13 -26.28
CA TRP A 52 71.88 -32.57 -26.07
C TRP A 52 71.55 -32.79 -24.59
N GLU A 53 72.45 -33.41 -23.83
CA GLU A 53 72.32 -33.59 -22.38
C GLU A 53 72.24 -32.23 -21.68
N GLN A 54 73.12 -31.28 -22.04
CA GLN A 54 73.10 -29.92 -21.50
C GLN A 54 71.77 -29.22 -21.82
N LYS A 55 71.33 -29.24 -23.09
CA LYS A 55 70.04 -28.68 -23.51
C LYS A 55 68.86 -29.28 -22.76
N ARG A 56 68.92 -30.58 -22.47
CA ARG A 56 67.86 -31.27 -21.71
C ARG A 56 67.83 -30.82 -20.26
N GLU A 57 68.98 -30.67 -19.62
CA GLU A 57 69.06 -30.18 -18.25
C GLU A 57 68.68 -28.69 -18.16
N ASP A 58 69.09 -27.86 -19.12
CA ASP A 58 68.69 -26.45 -19.20
C ASP A 58 67.17 -26.32 -19.39
N ALA A 59 66.58 -27.09 -20.31
CA ALA A 59 65.14 -27.11 -20.53
C ALA A 59 64.38 -27.61 -19.29
N LYS A 60 64.94 -28.56 -18.55
CA LYS A 60 64.38 -29.05 -17.30
C LYS A 60 64.40 -27.97 -16.22
N GLN A 61 65.52 -27.27 -16.07
CA GLN A 61 65.64 -26.15 -15.12
C GLN A 61 64.69 -25.00 -15.49
N GLU A 62 64.59 -24.63 -16.77
CA GLU A 62 63.66 -23.62 -17.26
C GLU A 62 62.20 -24.02 -16.98
N TRP A 63 61.86 -25.28 -17.21
CA TRP A 63 60.53 -25.80 -16.92
C TRP A 63 60.22 -25.80 -15.42
N GLU A 64 61.19 -26.18 -14.57
CA GLU A 64 61.06 -26.12 -13.12
C GLU A 64 60.84 -24.69 -12.64
N GLN A 65 61.62 -23.72 -13.14
CA GLN A 65 61.44 -22.29 -12.85
C GLN A 65 60.06 -21.78 -13.30
N LYS A 66 59.61 -22.14 -14.50
CA LYS A 66 58.26 -21.79 -14.99
C LYS A 66 57.17 -22.38 -14.12
N ARG A 67 57.32 -23.63 -13.69
CA ARG A 67 56.37 -24.31 -12.81
C ARG A 67 56.30 -23.64 -11.44
N GLU A 68 57.44 -23.26 -10.87
CA GLU A 68 57.50 -22.53 -9.60
C GLU A 68 56.88 -21.13 -9.72
N GLY A 69 57.18 -20.40 -10.79
CA GLY A 69 56.56 -19.10 -11.09
C GLY A 69 55.04 -19.21 -11.20
N LEU A 70 54.52 -20.16 -11.99
CA LEU A 70 53.08 -20.43 -12.10
C LEU A 70 52.45 -20.81 -10.77
N LYS A 71 53.16 -21.57 -9.93
CA LYS A 71 52.68 -21.93 -8.59
C LYS A 71 52.54 -20.70 -7.69
N GLN A 72 53.54 -19.80 -7.69
CA GLN A 72 53.50 -18.55 -6.94
C GLN A 72 52.40 -17.60 -7.47
N GLU A 73 52.25 -17.46 -8.79
CA GLU A 73 51.17 -16.70 -9.41
C GLU A 73 49.80 -17.25 -9.02
N TRP A 74 49.65 -18.58 -9.01
CA TRP A 74 48.40 -19.22 -8.59
C TRP A 74 48.09 -19.01 -7.11
N GLU A 75 49.09 -19.12 -6.23
CA GLU A 75 48.94 -18.87 -4.79
C GLU A 75 48.56 -17.41 -4.51
N THR A 76 49.22 -16.45 -5.16
CA THR A 76 48.89 -15.01 -5.03
C THR A 76 47.50 -14.70 -5.59
N ALA A 77 47.13 -15.25 -6.74
CA ALA A 77 45.79 -15.13 -7.30
C ALA A 77 44.71 -15.74 -6.37
N ARG A 78 45.03 -16.86 -5.71
CA ARG A 78 44.12 -17.51 -4.76
C ARG A 78 43.89 -16.67 -3.51
N GLU A 79 44.94 -16.08 -2.94
CA GLU A 79 44.80 -15.18 -1.78
C GLU A 79 44.05 -13.90 -2.16
N ALA A 80 44.34 -13.30 -3.33
CA ALA A 80 43.58 -12.17 -3.85
C ALA A 80 42.09 -12.51 -4.04
N ALA A 81 41.78 -13.70 -4.57
CA ALA A 81 40.40 -14.16 -4.72
C ALA A 81 39.68 -14.36 -3.38
N LYS A 82 40.38 -14.77 -2.32
CA LYS A 82 39.80 -14.87 -0.96
C LYS A 82 39.46 -13.49 -0.40
N ASP A 83 40.36 -12.51 -0.50
CA ASP A 83 40.14 -11.14 -0.05
C ASP A 83 38.97 -10.48 -0.80
N ILE A 84 38.90 -10.63 -2.13
CA ILE A 84 37.77 -10.15 -2.93
C ILE A 84 36.46 -10.80 -2.47
N ARG A 85 36.48 -12.12 -2.20
CA ARG A 85 35.29 -12.85 -1.73
C ARG A 85 34.83 -12.36 -0.36
N GLU A 86 35.75 -12.05 0.54
CA GLU A 86 35.44 -11.50 1.86
C GLU A 86 34.82 -10.11 1.75
N LYS A 87 35.43 -9.21 0.97
CA LYS A 87 34.88 -7.87 0.67
C LYS A 87 33.46 -7.92 0.08
N ILE A 88 33.21 -8.84 -0.86
CA ILE A 88 31.87 -9.02 -1.45
C ILE A 88 30.87 -9.51 -0.39
N LYS A 89 31.28 -10.40 0.53
CA LYS A 89 30.40 -10.86 1.61
C LYS A 89 30.04 -9.72 2.56
N ASP A 90 31.01 -8.89 2.94
CA ASP A 90 30.80 -7.76 3.84
C ASP A 90 29.90 -6.70 3.18
N GLU A 91 30.15 -6.35 1.92
CA GLU A 91 29.29 -5.42 1.17
C GLU A 91 27.85 -5.95 1.05
N PHE A 92 27.68 -7.26 0.82
CA PHE A 92 26.37 -7.87 0.75
C PHE A 92 25.65 -7.86 2.11
N ALA A 93 26.37 -8.11 3.21
CA ALA A 93 25.82 -8.04 4.56
C ALA A 93 25.35 -6.61 4.89
N LEU A 94 26.19 -5.60 4.62
CA LEU A 94 25.84 -4.18 4.79
C LEU A 94 24.59 -3.80 3.99
N ARG A 95 24.54 -4.16 2.70
CA ARG A 95 23.37 -3.90 1.84
C ARG A 95 22.10 -4.59 2.34
N LEU A 96 22.21 -5.76 2.97
CA LEU A 96 21.08 -6.48 3.54
C LEU A 96 20.55 -5.77 4.78
N GLU A 97 21.44 -5.27 5.64
CA GLU A 97 21.08 -4.48 6.83
C GLU A 97 20.42 -3.16 6.45
N GLU A 98 20.97 -2.41 5.49
CA GLU A 98 20.36 -1.18 4.97
C GLU A 98 18.94 -1.43 4.43
N LYS A 99 18.76 -2.52 3.67
CA LYS A 99 17.43 -2.91 3.17
C LYS A 99 16.45 -3.28 4.28
N LYS A 100 16.92 -3.83 5.40
CA LYS A 100 16.05 -4.11 6.55
C LYS A 100 15.61 -2.80 7.21
N LYS A 101 16.55 -1.89 7.48
CA LYS A 101 16.26 -0.55 8.04
C LYS A 101 15.28 0.24 7.17
N LEU A 102 15.54 0.32 5.86
CA LEU A 102 14.63 0.98 4.91
C LEU A 102 13.23 0.36 4.90
N LYS A 103 13.11 -0.97 5.04
CA LYS A 103 11.81 -1.64 5.12
C LYS A 103 11.08 -1.34 6.43
N GLU A 104 11.79 -1.24 7.54
CA GLU A 104 11.23 -0.88 8.84
C GLU A 104 10.75 0.57 8.83
N GLU A 105 11.60 1.52 8.41
CA GLU A 105 11.22 2.93 8.25
C GLU A 105 10.05 3.12 7.28
N PHE A 106 10.05 2.38 6.15
CA PHE A 106 8.95 2.45 5.19
C PHE A 106 7.65 1.90 5.78
N LYS A 107 7.71 0.81 6.57
CA LYS A 107 6.53 0.27 7.25
C LYS A 107 5.99 1.26 8.26
N GLU A 108 6.84 1.87 9.08
CA GLU A 108 6.46 2.87 10.08
C GLU A 108 5.78 4.08 9.43
N LYS A 109 6.43 4.69 8.42
CA LYS A 109 5.85 5.81 7.66
C LYS A 109 4.53 5.44 7.00
N PHE A 110 4.45 4.25 6.38
CA PHE A 110 3.22 3.80 5.74
C PHE A 110 2.09 3.57 6.75
N THR A 111 2.41 3.04 7.94
CA THR A 111 1.43 2.89 9.02
C THR A 111 0.96 4.24 9.55
N GLU A 112 1.85 5.20 9.77
CA GLU A 112 1.53 6.56 10.22
C GLU A 112 0.67 7.32 9.20
N GLU A 113 1.02 7.30 7.91
CA GLU A 113 0.23 7.95 6.87
C GLU A 113 -1.16 7.32 6.71
N ARG A 114 -1.26 6.00 6.83
CA ARG A 114 -2.56 5.32 6.77
C ARG A 114 -3.42 5.71 7.98
N CYS A 115 -2.79 5.83 9.13
CA CYS A 115 -3.37 6.27 10.38
C CYS A 115 -3.98 7.66 10.29
N THR A 116 -3.18 8.65 9.90
CA THR A 116 -3.63 10.04 9.76
C THR A 116 -4.79 10.14 8.77
N LYS A 117 -4.72 9.45 7.62
CA LYS A 117 -5.81 9.40 6.64
C LYS A 117 -7.10 8.79 7.18
N ILE A 118 -7.03 7.81 8.10
CA ILE A 118 -8.23 7.23 8.71
C ILE A 118 -8.81 8.20 9.74
N GLU A 119 -7.96 8.82 10.56
CA GLU A 119 -8.38 9.83 11.54
C GLU A 119 -9.06 11.04 10.89
N GLU A 120 -8.49 11.54 9.79
CA GLU A 120 -9.07 12.61 8.97
C GLU A 120 -10.46 12.23 8.46
N LYS A 121 -10.60 11.01 7.90
CA LYS A 121 -11.90 10.51 7.41
C LYS A 121 -12.93 10.37 8.52
N ILE A 122 -12.52 9.92 9.71
CA ILE A 122 -13.42 9.82 10.87
C ILE A 122 -13.85 11.23 11.32
N ALA A 123 -12.91 12.19 11.36
CA ALA A 123 -13.19 13.57 11.72
C ALA A 123 -14.14 14.24 10.72
N GLU A 124 -13.88 14.09 9.42
CA GLU A 124 -14.73 14.61 8.33
C GLU A 124 -16.16 14.05 8.44
N ARG A 125 -16.27 12.71 8.60
CA ARG A 125 -17.58 12.06 8.77
C ARG A 125 -18.31 12.59 10.00
N THR A 126 -17.61 12.71 11.14
CA THR A 126 -18.19 13.21 12.39
C THR A 126 -18.74 14.63 12.20
N ALA A 127 -17.95 15.53 11.61
CA ALA A 127 -18.36 16.91 11.33
C ALA A 127 -19.59 16.98 10.42
N HIS A 128 -19.60 16.20 9.34
CA HIS A 128 -20.73 16.14 8.41
C HIS A 128 -22.00 15.57 9.07
N PHE A 129 -21.87 14.60 9.97
CA PHE A 129 -22.99 14.11 10.77
C PHE A 129 -23.49 15.22 11.72
N ASP A 130 -22.62 15.87 12.49
CA ASP A 130 -23.02 16.96 13.39
C ASP A 130 -23.75 18.11 12.66
N GLU A 131 -23.32 18.47 11.44
CA GLU A 131 -24.03 19.45 10.62
C GLU A 131 -25.46 18.96 10.28
N ARG A 132 -25.60 17.70 9.86
CA ARG A 132 -26.91 17.10 9.56
C ARG A 132 -27.79 17.00 10.81
N LYS A 133 -27.23 16.69 11.98
CA LYS A 133 -27.94 16.71 13.27
C LYS A 133 -28.56 18.07 13.51
N GLY A 134 -27.77 19.14 13.35
CA GLY A 134 -28.26 20.51 13.50
C GLY A 134 -29.42 20.83 12.56
N LYS A 135 -29.33 20.41 11.29
CA LYS A 135 -30.42 20.57 10.31
C LYS A 135 -31.69 19.84 10.74
N HIS A 136 -31.59 18.57 11.14
CA HIS A 136 -32.74 17.79 11.60
C HIS A 136 -33.38 18.39 12.86
N GLN A 137 -32.58 18.79 13.85
CA GLN A 137 -33.08 19.42 15.07
C GLN A 137 -33.82 20.73 14.78
N LYS A 138 -33.30 21.57 13.89
CA LYS A 138 -33.96 22.81 13.46
C LYS A 138 -35.30 22.52 12.78
N ILE A 139 -35.36 21.51 11.90
CA ILE A 139 -36.60 21.10 11.22
C ILE A 139 -37.65 20.63 12.25
N TYR A 140 -37.26 19.75 13.17
CA TYR A 140 -38.18 19.22 14.18
C TYR A 140 -38.65 20.28 15.17
N SER A 141 -37.77 21.19 15.61
CA SER A 141 -38.15 22.34 16.45
C SER A 141 -39.17 23.24 15.74
N ASN A 142 -38.92 23.59 14.47
CA ASN A 142 -39.85 24.39 13.67
C ASN A 142 -41.21 23.72 13.51
N LEU A 143 -41.23 22.39 13.35
CA LEU A 143 -42.47 21.63 13.25
C LEU A 143 -43.26 21.66 14.56
N VAL A 144 -42.61 21.38 15.69
CA VAL A 144 -43.24 21.44 17.02
C VAL A 144 -43.82 22.82 17.27
N ASN A 145 -43.08 23.89 16.95
CA ASN A 145 -43.56 25.26 17.07
C ASN A 145 -44.77 25.55 16.17
N ARG A 146 -44.79 25.02 14.95
CA ARG A 146 -45.94 25.17 14.04
C ARG A 146 -47.17 24.44 14.56
N VAL A 147 -47.03 23.21 15.06
CA VAL A 147 -48.15 22.44 15.64
C VAL A 147 -48.69 23.16 16.87
N ASN A 148 -47.82 23.66 17.76
CA ASN A 148 -48.23 24.47 18.92
C ASN A 148 -49.05 25.71 18.51
N LYS A 149 -48.58 26.46 17.51
CA LYS A 149 -49.33 27.62 16.99
C LYS A 149 -50.72 27.24 16.46
N LEU A 150 -50.85 26.07 15.82
CA LEU A 150 -52.15 25.56 15.36
C LEU A 150 -53.05 25.17 16.53
N ILE A 151 -52.51 24.49 17.54
CA ILE A 151 -53.24 24.16 18.79
C ILE A 151 -53.79 25.44 19.43
N THR A 152 -52.96 26.49 19.57
CA THR A 152 -53.40 27.78 20.12
C THR A 152 -54.54 28.40 19.30
N ARG A 153 -54.46 28.36 17.96
CA ARG A 153 -55.52 28.87 17.08
C ARG A 153 -56.82 28.08 17.22
N PHE A 154 -56.74 26.76 17.23
CA PHE A 154 -57.91 25.89 17.40
C PHE A 154 -58.59 26.09 18.76
N LYS A 155 -57.80 26.25 19.83
CA LYS A 155 -58.34 26.60 21.16
C LYS A 155 -59.05 27.95 21.16
N ALA A 156 -58.47 28.96 20.51
CA ALA A 156 -59.08 30.28 20.38
C ALA A 156 -60.42 30.23 19.60
N ALA A 157 -60.55 29.30 18.65
CA ALA A 157 -61.79 29.02 17.94
C ALA A 157 -62.79 28.14 18.72
N GLY A 158 -62.51 27.81 19.99
CA GLY A 158 -63.39 26.98 20.82
C GLY A 158 -63.35 25.48 20.52
N LEU A 159 -62.40 25.01 19.71
CA LEU A 159 -62.25 23.59 19.38
C LEU A 159 -61.48 22.83 20.46
N THR A 160 -61.86 21.58 20.70
CA THR A 160 -61.14 20.67 21.61
C THR A 160 -59.87 20.14 20.92
N THR A 161 -58.71 20.32 21.54
CA THR A 161 -57.40 19.98 20.96
C THR A 161 -56.64 18.87 21.70
N THR A 162 -57.27 18.23 22.68
CA THR A 162 -56.63 17.24 23.58
C THR A 162 -55.92 16.11 22.83
N THR A 163 -56.51 15.59 21.75
CA THR A 163 -55.90 14.54 20.93
C THR A 163 -54.62 15.02 20.25
N LEU A 164 -54.66 16.20 19.61
CA LEU A 164 -53.50 16.79 18.94
C LEU A 164 -52.37 17.13 19.92
N GLU A 165 -52.70 17.56 21.13
CA GLU A 165 -51.72 17.78 22.21
C GLU A 165 -51.06 16.47 22.65
N GLY A 166 -51.84 15.40 22.80
CA GLY A 166 -51.32 14.06 23.05
C GLY A 166 -50.36 13.59 21.96
N TYR A 167 -50.74 13.78 20.70
CA TYR A 167 -49.88 13.44 19.56
C TYR A 167 -48.59 14.27 19.51
N LEU A 168 -48.64 15.54 19.89
CA LEU A 168 -47.46 16.39 19.96
C LEU A 168 -46.48 15.92 21.04
N SER A 169 -46.98 15.51 22.21
CA SER A 169 -46.16 14.92 23.29
C SER A 169 -45.46 13.63 22.85
N GLU A 170 -46.17 12.76 22.14
CA GLU A 170 -45.56 11.54 21.58
C GLU A 170 -44.50 11.88 20.52
N LEU A 171 -44.76 12.85 19.63
CA LEU A 171 -43.77 13.32 18.66
C LEU A 171 -42.51 13.84 19.35
N GLN A 172 -42.63 14.60 20.44
CA GLN A 172 -41.49 15.09 21.21
C GLN A 172 -40.67 13.93 21.78
N THR A 173 -41.34 12.91 22.31
CA THR A 173 -40.68 11.68 22.81
C THR A 173 -39.87 10.99 21.71
N LYS A 174 -40.43 10.87 20.50
CA LYS A 174 -39.72 10.31 19.33
C LYS A 174 -38.53 11.16 18.91
N ILE A 175 -38.67 12.49 18.93
CA ILE A 175 -37.58 13.44 18.65
C ILE A 175 -36.45 13.30 19.68
N ASP A 176 -36.78 13.16 20.96
CA ASP A 176 -35.78 13.05 22.02
C ASP A 176 -35.05 11.70 21.97
N LYS A 177 -35.75 10.62 21.64
CA LYS A 177 -35.11 9.34 21.32
C LYS A 177 -34.12 9.47 20.17
N PHE A 178 -34.54 10.07 19.04
CA PHE A 178 -33.65 10.34 17.90
C PHE A 178 -32.40 11.13 18.33
N LYS A 179 -32.52 12.14 19.19
CA LYS A 179 -31.37 12.91 19.69
C LYS A 179 -30.41 12.04 20.51
N THR A 180 -30.94 11.21 21.40
CA THR A 180 -30.16 10.32 22.25
C THR A 180 -29.40 9.29 21.42
N ASP A 181 -30.08 8.61 20.49
CA ASP A 181 -29.47 7.61 19.62
C ASP A 181 -28.41 8.24 18.69
N TYR A 182 -28.64 9.50 18.27
CA TYR A 182 -27.65 10.26 17.53
C TYR A 182 -26.37 10.53 18.34
N VAL A 183 -26.53 10.95 19.61
CA VAL A 183 -25.38 11.19 20.50
C VAL A 183 -24.62 9.90 20.74
N ALA A 184 -25.31 8.77 20.94
CA ALA A 184 -24.67 7.46 21.08
C ALA A 184 -23.86 7.08 19.83
N TYR A 185 -24.42 7.32 18.64
CA TYR A 185 -23.72 7.08 17.37
C TYR A 185 -22.43 7.91 17.24
N ILE A 186 -22.51 9.23 17.50
CA ILE A 186 -21.34 10.12 17.43
C ILE A 186 -20.27 9.71 18.46
N ALA A 187 -20.68 9.37 19.69
CA ALA A 187 -19.77 8.91 20.72
C ALA A 187 -19.00 7.65 20.26
N LYS A 188 -19.68 6.67 19.65
CA LYS A 188 -19.02 5.47 19.09
C LYS A 188 -18.07 5.77 17.92
N LEU A 189 -18.40 6.74 17.06
CA LEU A 189 -17.45 7.17 16.03
C LEU A 189 -16.21 7.85 16.63
N GLN A 190 -16.38 8.68 17.65
CA GLN A 190 -15.27 9.33 18.34
C GLN A 190 -14.39 8.32 19.09
N GLU A 191 -14.98 7.32 19.73
CA GLU A 191 -14.26 6.20 20.36
C GLU A 191 -13.41 5.43 19.34
N SER A 192 -13.90 5.28 18.10
CA SER A 192 -13.11 4.63 17.05
C SER A 192 -11.86 5.43 16.66
N LYS A 193 -11.86 6.76 16.84
CA LYS A 193 -10.70 7.63 16.55
C LYS A 193 -9.53 7.36 17.50
N SER A 194 -9.79 6.98 18.76
CA SER A 194 -8.72 6.62 19.70
C SER A 194 -8.08 5.26 19.41
N LEU A 195 -8.66 4.44 18.52
CA LEU A 195 -8.18 3.08 18.23
C LEU A 195 -7.52 2.91 16.85
N THR A 196 -7.39 3.97 16.06
CA THR A 196 -6.94 3.88 14.66
C THR A 196 -5.48 3.46 14.47
N CYS A 197 -4.65 3.60 15.52
CA CYS A 197 -3.18 3.59 15.38
C CYS A 197 -2.47 2.85 16.51
N GLY A 198 -2.16 1.58 16.30
CA GLY A 198 -1.35 0.77 17.22
C GLY A 198 -2.15 -0.17 18.13
N HIS A 199 -3.48 -0.09 18.12
CA HIS A 199 -4.34 -1.08 18.79
C HIS A 199 -4.74 -2.21 17.84
N ALA A 200 -5.04 -3.38 18.41
CA ALA A 200 -5.36 -4.58 17.65
C ALA A 200 -6.48 -4.27 16.63
N GLU A 201 -6.23 -4.49 15.34
CA GLU A 201 -7.17 -4.19 14.24
C GLU A 201 -8.61 -4.72 14.49
N GLY A 202 -8.74 -5.75 15.33
CA GLY A 202 -10.01 -6.31 15.77
C GLY A 202 -10.90 -5.34 16.57
N GLU A 203 -10.34 -4.58 17.52
CA GLU A 203 -11.12 -3.69 18.39
C GLU A 203 -11.69 -2.51 17.58
N PHE A 204 -10.85 -1.87 16.76
CA PHE A 204 -11.29 -0.82 15.86
C PHE A 204 -12.42 -1.30 14.94
N ARG A 205 -12.31 -2.51 14.39
CA ARG A 205 -13.35 -3.10 13.54
C ARG A 205 -14.64 -3.34 14.31
N ALA A 206 -14.56 -3.83 15.54
CA ALA A 206 -15.73 -4.06 16.39
C ALA A 206 -16.49 -2.76 16.66
N ILE A 207 -15.79 -1.69 17.07
CA ILE A 207 -16.41 -0.37 17.31
C ILE A 207 -17.07 0.18 16.04
N LEU A 208 -16.44 0.03 14.87
CA LEU A 208 -17.06 0.44 13.62
C LEU A 208 -18.31 -0.37 13.24
N VAL A 209 -18.42 -1.63 13.67
CA VAL A 209 -19.65 -2.42 13.49
C VAL A 209 -20.76 -1.86 14.39
N ASP A 210 -20.44 -1.58 15.65
CA ASP A 210 -21.39 -1.00 16.61
C ASP A 210 -21.87 0.38 16.17
N ALA A 211 -20.97 1.25 15.72
CA ALA A 211 -21.31 2.56 15.18
C ALA A 211 -22.28 2.44 13.98
N ARG A 212 -22.07 1.48 13.08
CA ARG A 212 -22.98 1.23 11.95
C ARG A 212 -24.35 0.74 12.41
N ALA A 213 -24.42 -0.06 13.48
CA ALA A 213 -25.68 -0.51 14.04
C ALA A 213 -26.47 0.67 14.62
N LEU A 214 -25.81 1.55 15.39
CA LEU A 214 -26.42 2.78 15.90
C LEU A 214 -26.90 3.72 14.79
N LEU A 215 -26.13 3.85 13.69
CA LEU A 215 -26.57 4.66 12.55
C LEU A 215 -27.87 4.14 11.92
N LYS A 216 -28.07 2.81 11.86
CA LYS A 216 -29.33 2.24 11.38
C LYS A 216 -30.51 2.61 12.29
N ILE A 217 -30.29 2.63 13.60
CA ILE A 217 -31.30 3.05 14.59
C ILE A 217 -31.65 4.53 14.36
N VAL A 218 -30.66 5.41 14.26
CA VAL A 218 -30.86 6.84 13.98
C VAL A 218 -31.68 7.06 12.70
N HIS A 219 -31.39 6.31 11.64
CA HIS A 219 -32.17 6.38 10.40
C HIS A 219 -33.61 5.89 10.57
N ALA A 220 -33.80 4.82 11.35
CA ALA A 220 -35.13 4.28 11.66
C ALA A 220 -35.95 5.30 12.46
N ASP A 221 -35.39 5.93 13.50
CA ASP A 221 -36.10 6.95 14.28
C ASP A 221 -36.46 8.17 13.42
N ALA A 222 -35.56 8.61 12.54
CA ALA A 222 -35.88 9.69 11.60
C ALA A 222 -37.02 9.32 10.63
N ALA A 223 -37.10 8.05 10.21
CA ALA A 223 -38.20 7.55 9.39
C ALA A 223 -39.51 7.44 10.17
N ASP A 224 -39.45 6.97 11.42
CA ASP A 224 -40.58 6.89 12.34
C ASP A 224 -41.19 8.28 12.59
N ILE A 225 -40.36 9.27 12.92
CA ILE A 225 -40.78 10.68 13.08
C ILE A 225 -41.53 11.17 11.83
N ARG A 226 -40.93 11.01 10.63
CA ARG A 226 -41.57 11.44 9.37
C ARG A 226 -42.91 10.75 9.12
N THR A 227 -42.98 9.45 9.41
CA THR A 227 -44.19 8.65 9.23
C THR A 227 -45.27 9.13 10.19
N TYR A 228 -44.95 9.23 11.48
CA TYR A 228 -45.87 9.68 12.52
C TYR A 228 -46.48 11.05 12.23
N ILE A 229 -45.67 12.01 11.77
CA ILE A 229 -46.17 13.33 11.38
C ILE A 229 -47.20 13.23 10.25
N ARG A 230 -46.90 12.41 9.23
CA ARG A 230 -47.75 12.28 8.04
C ARG A 230 -49.04 11.52 8.34
N THR A 231 -48.98 10.48 9.16
CA THR A 231 -50.09 9.54 9.35
C THR A 231 -50.92 9.83 10.59
N VAL A 232 -50.40 10.58 11.56
CA VAL A 232 -51.09 10.86 12.82
C VAL A 232 -51.39 12.36 12.95
N ILE A 233 -50.35 13.21 12.90
CA ILE A 233 -50.53 14.65 13.17
C ILE A 233 -51.27 15.36 12.04
N PHE A 234 -50.88 15.16 10.78
CA PHE A 234 -51.51 15.87 9.66
C PHE A 234 -53.00 15.53 9.45
N PRO A 235 -53.44 14.27 9.55
CA PRO A 235 -54.87 13.94 9.50
C PRO A 235 -55.67 14.64 10.61
N GLU A 236 -55.17 14.65 11.85
CA GLU A 236 -55.85 15.31 12.97
C GLU A 236 -55.97 16.83 12.74
N ILE A 237 -54.90 17.46 12.25
CA ILE A 237 -54.95 18.89 11.89
C ILE A 237 -55.98 19.15 10.80
N ARG A 238 -56.15 18.25 9.82
CA ARG A 238 -57.18 18.39 8.77
C ARG A 238 -58.60 18.27 9.34
N VAL A 239 -58.82 17.33 10.26
CA VAL A 239 -60.10 17.16 10.95
C VAL A 239 -60.46 18.41 11.73
N LEU A 240 -59.51 18.98 12.48
CA LEU A 240 -59.74 20.23 13.23
C LEU A 240 -59.96 21.44 12.33
N LYS A 241 -59.22 21.53 11.20
CA LYS A 241 -59.43 22.62 10.22
C LYS A 241 -60.82 22.59 9.60
N ALA A 242 -61.37 21.41 9.32
CA ALA A 242 -62.70 21.28 8.73
C ALA A 242 -63.84 21.73 9.65
N GLN A 243 -63.58 21.91 10.95
CA GLN A 243 -64.56 22.38 11.93
C GLN A 243 -64.61 23.91 12.05
N ILE A 244 -63.62 24.62 11.52
CA ILE A 244 -63.63 26.08 11.49
C ILE A 244 -64.41 26.49 10.23
N PRO A 245 -65.56 27.18 10.35
CA PRO A 245 -66.21 27.76 9.19
C PRO A 245 -65.22 28.70 8.51
N GLU A 246 -65.02 28.54 7.19
CA GLU A 246 -64.20 29.44 6.38
C GLU A 246 -64.84 30.85 6.40
N GLU A 247 -64.60 31.62 7.46
CA GLU A 247 -64.87 33.06 7.48
C GLU A 247 -63.84 33.72 6.54
N GLN A 248 -64.20 33.73 5.26
CA GLN A 248 -63.71 34.53 4.14
C GLN A 248 -62.43 35.35 4.41
N ASP A 249 -61.27 34.77 4.08
CA ASP A 249 -59.97 35.45 3.91
C ASP A 249 -59.97 36.46 2.72
N GLU A 250 -61.09 37.10 2.38
CA GLU A 250 -61.18 38.01 1.22
C GLU A 250 -60.48 39.38 1.42
N GLU A 251 -60.06 39.74 2.64
CA GLU A 251 -59.59 41.12 2.91
C GLU A 251 -58.07 41.37 2.86
N SER A 252 -57.23 40.39 2.44
CA SER A 252 -55.76 40.61 2.35
C SER A 252 -55.13 40.54 0.96
N LYS A 253 -55.93 40.55 -0.12
CA LYS A 253 -55.45 40.78 -1.49
C LYS A 253 -55.41 42.27 -1.89
N GLY A 254 -55.64 43.19 -0.96
CA GLY A 254 -55.45 44.61 -1.17
C GLY A 254 -54.02 45.03 -0.88
N ASP A 255 -53.28 45.34 -1.95
CA ASP A 255 -52.06 46.17 -2.01
C ASP A 255 -50.79 45.43 -2.46
N ASP A 256 -50.81 44.97 -3.73
CA ASP A 256 -49.61 44.82 -4.57
C ASP A 256 -49.06 46.22 -4.97
N GLY A 257 -48.90 47.09 -3.97
CA GLY A 257 -48.31 48.42 -4.07
C GLY A 257 -46.80 48.32 -4.28
N ALA A 258 -46.42 48.35 -5.55
CA ALA A 258 -45.12 48.73 -6.10
C ALA A 258 -44.08 49.27 -5.10
N SER A 259 -42.90 48.64 -5.05
CA SER A 259 -41.68 49.40 -4.84
C SER A 259 -40.47 48.70 -5.46
N THR A 260 -40.09 49.26 -6.61
CA THR A 260 -38.77 49.22 -7.24
C THR A 260 -37.64 49.57 -6.27
N ASN A 261 -36.60 48.74 -6.20
CA ASN A 261 -35.20 49.10 -6.48
C ASN A 261 -34.27 47.90 -6.32
#